data_AF-A0A2X2IVX0-F1
#
_entry.id   AF-A0A2X2IVX0-F1
#
_cell.length_a   1.000
_cell.length_b   1.000
_cell.length_c   1.000
_cell.angle_alpha   90.00
_cell.angle_beta   90.00
_cell.angle_gamma   90.00
#
_symmetry.space_group_name_H-M   'P 1'
#
loop_
_entity.id
_entity.type
_entity.pdbx_description
1 polymer ?
#
loop_
_entity_poly.entity_id
_entity_poly.type
_entity_poly.pdbx_seq_one_letter_code
_entity_poly.pdbx_strand_id
1 'polypeptide(L)'
;MSTSNKSIPVSLPGPGSSRRIKNEKPQQGFRALWRLMRYLSSQRLMLLLILISLLLGTAGTLAGNYLLRPAINNYVLKKDIVGLGHIALVMIGIYIATGIFNMLQYRLTIKVAQKTISNLRNELFDRMQYLPLQFYDTHQHGDLMSRFTNDMDTVSDALNNSITQLLISSITLLGTLALMVYISPILSIIALIMIPLMLYLAKLIINKSKRFFAANQAALGNANGYVEEMISGQKVVKVFGHENAAIEQFEQLNQVLREKATKAQFYSGMMMPLMANMSTINYALTTIAGGILVITRGFDLGGLTAFLQYARQFGRPVNEISSQYNSLQAALAGAERIFAVIDTAPESETVDPQAMPAPVQGQVTLSHVNFGYVPEKQVLFDIDIDVKPGQKIAFVGETGAGKASRQLSICCLASTLCYPGIFC
;
A
#
# COMPACT_ATOMS: atom_id res chain seq x y z
N MET A 1 -59.23 6.02 -28.95
CA MET A 1 -58.84 6.12 -27.53
C MET A 1 -57.52 5.39 -27.34
N SER A 2 -56.41 6.11 -27.48
CA SER A 2 -55.05 5.63 -27.23
C SER A 2 -54.27 6.86 -26.81
N THR A 3 -53.87 6.93 -25.55
CA THR A 3 -52.98 7.98 -25.04
C THR A 3 -51.69 7.31 -24.62
N SER A 4 -50.72 7.42 -25.52
CA SER A 4 -49.29 7.19 -25.31
C SER A 4 -48.81 8.07 -24.15
N ASN A 5 -48.27 7.45 -23.09
CA ASN A 5 -47.53 8.17 -22.07
C ASN A 5 -46.04 7.81 -22.22
N LYS A 6 -45.31 8.68 -22.94
CA LYS A 6 -43.84 8.65 -23.02
C LYS A 6 -43.29 9.12 -21.67
N SER A 7 -42.66 8.21 -20.93
CA SER A 7 -41.85 8.55 -19.77
C SER A 7 -40.63 9.35 -20.22
N ILE A 8 -40.53 10.60 -19.75
CA ILE A 8 -39.39 11.48 -19.94
C ILE A 8 -38.29 11.03 -18.96
N PRO A 9 -37.05 10.77 -19.40
CA PRO A 9 -35.96 10.50 -18.48
C PRO A 9 -35.57 11.81 -17.80
N VAL A 10 -35.90 11.95 -16.51
CA VAL A 10 -35.43 13.05 -15.67
C VAL A 10 -33.97 12.78 -15.32
N SER A 11 -33.05 13.43 -16.03
CA SER A 11 -31.65 13.51 -15.63
C SER A 11 -31.52 14.50 -14.47
N LEU A 12 -31.51 14.01 -13.24
CA LEU A 12 -31.15 14.81 -12.07
C LEU A 12 -29.65 15.14 -12.10
N PRO A 13 -29.23 16.39 -11.82
CA PRO A 13 -27.83 16.70 -11.59
C PRO A 13 -27.39 15.97 -10.32
N GLY A 14 -26.47 15.03 -10.45
CA GLY A 14 -25.97 14.26 -9.31
C GLY A 14 -25.31 15.17 -8.26
N PRO A 15 -25.44 14.86 -6.97
CA PRO A 15 -24.74 15.59 -5.92
C PRO A 15 -23.23 15.45 -6.10
N GLY A 16 -22.54 16.53 -5.72
CA GLY A 16 -21.14 16.80 -6.01
C GLY A 16 -20.24 15.58 -5.95
N SER A 17 -19.45 15.42 -7.01
CA SER A 17 -18.38 14.45 -7.09
C SER A 17 -17.59 14.41 -5.79
N SER A 18 -17.77 13.35 -4.99
CA SER A 18 -16.70 12.88 -4.13
C SER A 18 -15.51 12.77 -5.06
N ARG A 19 -14.55 13.68 -4.91
CA ARG A 19 -13.32 13.72 -5.71
C ARG A 19 -12.81 12.29 -5.67
N ARG A 20 -12.95 11.58 -6.80
CA ARG A 20 -12.27 10.32 -7.02
C ARG A 20 -10.85 10.61 -6.58
N ILE A 21 -10.36 9.89 -5.56
CA ILE A 21 -8.93 9.76 -5.36
C ILE A 21 -8.45 9.20 -6.68
N LYS A 22 -8.02 10.11 -7.55
CA LYS A 22 -7.43 9.78 -8.83
C LYS A 22 -6.26 8.93 -8.39
N ASN A 23 -6.24 7.66 -8.79
CA ASN A 23 -5.01 6.89 -8.81
C ASN A 23 -4.08 7.64 -9.76
N GLU A 24 -3.44 8.69 -9.27
CA GLU A 24 -2.35 9.35 -9.92
C GLU A 24 -1.30 8.26 -10.09
N LYS A 25 -1.04 7.89 -11.34
CA LYS A 25 0.10 7.05 -11.65
C LYS A 25 1.31 7.77 -11.04
N PRO A 26 2.13 7.12 -10.20
CA PRO A 26 3.24 7.78 -9.54
C PRO A 26 4.15 8.37 -10.62
N GLN A 27 4.11 9.68 -10.81
CA GLN A 27 4.93 10.38 -11.79
C GLN A 27 6.39 10.46 -11.30
N GLN A 28 6.67 10.16 -10.02
CA GLN A 28 7.99 10.29 -9.40
C GLN A 28 8.38 9.11 -8.47
N GLY A 29 7.80 7.91 -8.65
CA GLY A 29 7.95 6.82 -7.67
C GLY A 29 9.41 6.41 -7.39
N PHE A 30 10.28 6.60 -8.37
CA PHE A 30 11.72 6.35 -8.23
C PHE A 30 12.41 7.32 -7.25
N ARG A 31 11.94 8.57 -7.18
CA ARG A 31 12.46 9.60 -6.27
C ARG A 31 12.04 9.32 -4.83
N ALA A 32 10.77 8.93 -4.63
CA ALA A 32 10.26 8.50 -3.33
C ALA A 32 11.00 7.25 -2.82
N LEU A 33 11.25 6.27 -3.69
CA LEU A 33 12.04 5.08 -3.36
C LEU A 33 13.46 5.46 -2.89
N TRP A 34 14.14 6.32 -3.64
CA TRP A 34 15.52 6.72 -3.31
C TRP A 34 15.58 7.48 -1.98
N ARG A 35 14.57 8.30 -1.68
CA ARG A 35 14.46 8.98 -0.39
C ARG A 35 14.22 8.00 0.75
N LEU A 36 13.32 7.03 0.60
CA LEU A 36 13.13 5.95 1.59
C LEU A 36 14.42 5.16 1.83
N MET A 37 15.17 4.86 0.76
CA MET A 37 16.49 4.22 0.86
C MET A 37 17.48 5.05 1.68
N ARG A 38 17.41 6.38 1.62
CA ARG A 38 18.23 7.27 2.46
C ARG A 38 17.90 7.13 3.94
N TYR A 39 16.62 7.03 4.33
CA TYR A 39 16.24 6.75 5.72
C TYR A 39 16.75 5.40 6.20
N LEU A 40 16.61 4.35 5.37
CA LEU A 40 17.13 3.01 5.65
C LEU A 40 18.66 3.01 5.76
N SER A 41 19.34 3.84 4.98
CA SER A 41 20.81 3.92 4.95
C SER A 41 21.44 4.39 6.28
N SER A 42 20.65 4.93 7.21
CA SER A 42 21.09 5.19 8.58
C SER A 42 21.51 3.89 9.31
N GLN A 43 21.00 2.74 8.88
CA GLN A 43 21.16 1.44 9.54
C GLN A 43 21.91 0.41 8.67
N ARG A 44 22.98 0.82 7.97
CA ARG A 44 23.70 -0.01 6.98
C ARG A 44 24.12 -1.39 7.51
N LEU A 45 24.57 -1.46 8.77
CA LEU A 45 25.00 -2.72 9.38
C LEU A 45 23.82 -3.69 9.55
N MET A 46 22.65 -3.21 9.95
CA MET A 46 21.45 -4.04 10.10
C MET A 46 20.94 -4.52 8.74
N LEU A 47 20.97 -3.67 7.71
CA LEU A 47 20.61 -4.05 6.34
C LEU A 47 21.53 -5.15 5.79
N LEU A 48 22.84 -5.04 6.05
CA LEU A 48 23.80 -6.08 5.66
C LEU A 48 23.53 -7.39 6.40
N LEU A 49 23.23 -7.35 7.71
CA LEU A 49 22.85 -8.54 8.47
C LEU A 49 21.54 -9.18 7.98
N ILE A 50 20.55 -8.36 7.57
CA ILE A 50 19.32 -8.85 6.94
C ILE A 50 19.65 -9.59 5.64
N LEU A 51 20.48 -8.99 4.78
CA LEU A 51 20.87 -9.60 3.51
C LEU A 51 21.62 -10.92 3.71
N ILE A 52 22.57 -10.97 4.66
CA ILE A 52 23.31 -12.21 4.98
C ILE A 52 22.37 -13.28 5.53
N SER A 53 21.51 -12.93 6.49
CA SER A 53 20.56 -13.88 7.09
C SER A 53 19.59 -14.43 6.04
N LEU A 54 19.14 -13.57 5.13
CA LEU A 54 18.29 -13.94 4.01
C LEU A 54 19.00 -14.89 3.03
N LEU A 55 20.26 -14.61 2.67
CA LEU A 55 21.05 -15.49 1.80
C LEU A 55 21.30 -16.85 2.47
N LEU A 56 21.65 -16.87 3.75
CA LEU A 56 21.88 -18.12 4.49
C LEU A 56 20.60 -18.93 4.69
N GLY A 57 19.47 -18.28 4.98
CA GLY A 57 18.17 -18.94 5.13
C GLY A 57 17.67 -19.53 3.80
N THR A 58 17.79 -18.79 2.70
CA THR A 58 17.41 -19.28 1.36
C THR A 58 18.35 -20.40 0.90
N ALA A 59 19.66 -20.25 1.06
CA ALA A 59 20.63 -21.29 0.75
C ALA A 59 20.41 -22.57 1.58
N GLY A 60 20.12 -22.44 2.88
CA GLY A 60 19.80 -23.57 3.76
C GLY A 60 18.54 -24.32 3.35
N THR A 61 17.50 -23.59 2.92
CA THR A 61 16.27 -24.18 2.38
C THR A 61 16.56 -24.96 1.09
N LEU A 62 17.34 -24.38 0.17
CA LEU A 62 17.72 -25.03 -1.09
C LEU A 62 18.61 -26.25 -0.85
N ALA A 63 19.59 -26.14 0.04
CA ALA A 63 20.49 -27.22 0.41
C ALA A 63 19.74 -28.38 1.10
N GLY A 64 18.81 -28.07 2.00
CA GLY A 64 17.95 -29.07 2.66
C GLY A 64 17.15 -29.90 1.65
N ASN A 65 16.58 -29.25 0.63
CA ASN A 65 15.89 -29.96 -0.47
C ASN A 65 16.86 -30.79 -1.32
N TYR A 66 18.08 -30.30 -1.58
CA TYR A 66 19.09 -31.03 -2.35
C TYR A 66 19.58 -32.28 -1.62
N LEU A 67 19.72 -32.23 -0.29
CA LEU A 67 20.19 -33.32 0.57
C LEU A 67 19.33 -34.58 0.50
N LEU A 68 18.09 -34.49 0.02
CA LEU A 68 17.26 -35.65 -0.31
C LEU A 68 17.94 -36.57 -1.34
N ARG A 69 18.70 -36.01 -2.29
CA ARG A 69 19.43 -36.78 -3.31
C ARG A 69 20.48 -37.73 -2.71
N PRO A 70 21.50 -37.26 -1.98
CA PRO A 70 22.47 -38.14 -1.33
C PRO A 70 21.84 -39.02 -0.25
N ALA A 71 20.81 -38.54 0.47
CA ALA A 71 20.09 -39.35 1.45
C ALA A 71 19.53 -40.63 0.81
N ILE A 72 18.89 -40.50 -0.34
CA ILE A 72 18.30 -41.64 -1.05
C ILE A 72 19.38 -42.50 -1.70
N ASN A 73 20.30 -41.90 -2.45
CA ASN A 73 21.26 -42.66 -3.26
C ASN A 73 22.29 -43.41 -2.41
N ASN A 74 22.81 -42.77 -1.37
CA ASN A 74 23.93 -43.32 -0.61
C ASN A 74 23.48 -44.17 0.57
N TYR A 75 22.30 -43.91 1.14
CA TYR A 75 21.88 -44.57 2.37
C TYR A 75 20.63 -45.42 2.19
N VAL A 76 19.54 -44.89 1.61
CA VAL A 76 18.28 -45.65 1.44
C VAL A 76 18.47 -46.81 0.46
N LEU A 77 19.02 -46.56 -0.73
CA LEU A 77 19.23 -47.61 -1.72
C LEU A 77 20.24 -48.68 -1.27
N LYS A 78 21.24 -48.28 -0.45
CA LYS A 78 22.24 -49.19 0.11
C LYS A 78 21.79 -49.87 1.41
N LYS A 79 20.59 -49.56 1.91
CA LYS A 79 20.04 -50.04 3.20
C LYS A 79 20.96 -49.74 4.41
N ASP A 80 21.75 -48.67 4.33
CA ASP A 80 22.62 -48.24 5.44
C ASP A 80 21.85 -47.34 6.41
N ILE A 81 21.31 -47.96 7.46
CA ILE A 81 20.50 -47.29 8.49
C ILE A 81 21.34 -46.35 9.35
N VAL A 82 22.61 -46.69 9.61
CA VAL A 82 23.49 -45.88 10.47
C VAL A 82 23.88 -44.61 9.74
N GLY A 83 24.28 -44.72 8.47
CA GLY A 83 24.55 -43.55 7.63
C GLY A 83 23.31 -42.69 7.37
N LEU A 84 22.12 -43.31 7.25
CA LEU A 84 20.85 -42.59 7.16
C LEU A 84 20.59 -41.73 8.42
N GLY A 85 20.90 -42.26 9.60
CA GLY A 85 20.81 -41.51 10.86
C GLY A 85 21.72 -40.27 10.89
N HIS A 86 22.95 -40.39 10.39
CA HIS A 86 23.89 -39.28 10.32
C HIS A 86 23.41 -38.18 9.37
N ILE A 87 22.96 -38.53 8.16
CA ILE A 87 22.47 -37.51 7.22
C ILE A 87 21.16 -36.88 7.70
N ALA A 88 20.28 -37.63 8.38
CA ALA A 88 19.09 -37.08 9.00
C ALA A 88 19.43 -36.05 10.08
N LEU A 89 20.44 -36.31 10.91
CA LEU A 89 20.93 -35.36 11.92
C LEU A 89 21.52 -34.10 11.27
N VAL A 90 22.29 -34.25 10.19
CA VAL A 90 22.79 -33.11 9.39
C VAL A 90 21.64 -32.29 8.81
N MET A 91 20.61 -32.94 8.26
CA MET A 91 19.41 -32.25 7.75
C MET A 91 18.66 -31.50 8.85
N ILE A 92 18.49 -32.10 10.04
CA ILE A 92 17.91 -31.43 11.21
C ILE A 92 18.73 -30.19 11.57
N GLY A 93 20.07 -30.30 11.63
CA GLY A 93 20.95 -29.18 11.90
C GLY A 93 20.78 -28.04 10.88
N ILE A 94 20.69 -28.37 9.59
CA ILE A 94 20.48 -27.38 8.51
C ILE A 94 19.10 -26.74 8.61
N TYR A 95 18.05 -27.49 8.91
CA TYR A 95 16.70 -26.94 9.07
C TYR A 95 16.58 -26.04 10.31
N ILE A 96 17.21 -26.41 11.43
CA ILE A 96 17.28 -25.56 12.62
C ILE A 96 18.06 -24.28 12.31
N ALA A 97 19.24 -24.38 11.68
CA ALA A 97 20.02 -23.22 11.27
C ALA A 97 19.23 -22.30 10.32
N THR A 98 18.54 -22.88 9.34
CA THR A 98 17.65 -22.17 8.41
C THR A 98 16.53 -21.43 9.17
N GLY A 99 15.90 -22.09 10.14
CA GLY A 99 14.87 -21.49 11.00
C GLY A 99 15.40 -20.32 11.80
N ILE A 100 16.61 -20.44 12.36
CA ILE A 100 17.29 -19.37 13.11
C ILE A 100 17.58 -18.17 12.18
N PHE A 101 18.14 -18.40 10.99
CA PHE A 101 18.43 -17.33 10.04
C PHE A 101 17.16 -16.64 9.54
N ASN A 102 16.09 -17.39 9.28
CA ASN A 102 14.80 -16.80 8.90
C ASN A 102 14.19 -15.97 10.05
N MET A 103 14.26 -16.47 11.29
CA MET A 103 13.79 -15.73 12.46
C MET A 103 14.61 -14.45 12.68
N LEU A 104 15.93 -14.54 12.54
CA LEU A 104 16.84 -13.40 12.66
C LEU A 104 16.55 -12.36 11.58
N GLN A 105 16.42 -12.79 10.33
CA GLN A 105 16.05 -11.96 9.19
C GLN A 105 14.72 -11.23 9.46
N TYR A 106 13.69 -11.94 9.90
CA TYR A 106 12.37 -11.38 10.19
C TYR A 106 12.43 -10.35 11.34
N ARG A 107 13.09 -10.68 12.45
CA ARG A 107 13.25 -9.78 13.61
C ARG A 107 14.02 -8.50 13.26
N LEU A 108 15.12 -8.63 12.52
CA LEU A 108 15.91 -7.48 12.09
C LEU A 108 15.12 -6.58 11.13
N THR A 109 14.38 -7.18 10.20
CA THR A 109 13.54 -6.45 9.24
C THR A 109 12.47 -5.62 9.96
N ILE A 110 11.75 -6.21 10.92
CA ILE A 110 10.77 -5.47 11.74
C ILE A 110 11.43 -4.31 12.48
N LYS A 111 12.59 -4.55 13.11
CA LYS A 111 13.28 -3.50 13.87
C LYS A 111 13.68 -2.32 12.99
N VAL A 112 14.23 -2.59 11.80
CA VAL A 112 14.63 -1.55 10.84
C VAL A 112 13.43 -0.81 10.28
N ALA A 113 12.38 -1.54 9.85
CA ALA A 113 11.16 -0.96 9.31
C ALA A 113 10.44 -0.08 10.33
N GLN A 114 10.18 -0.59 11.53
CA GLN A 114 9.47 0.17 12.58
C GLN A 114 10.24 1.40 13.03
N LYS A 115 11.57 1.32 13.14
CA LYS A 115 12.39 2.49 13.44
C LYS A 115 12.35 3.53 12.33
N THR A 116 12.34 3.09 11.07
CA THR A 116 12.21 3.98 9.90
C THR A 116 10.85 4.68 9.88
N ILE A 117 9.78 3.94 10.14
CA ILE A 117 8.42 4.48 10.21
C ILE A 117 8.24 5.42 11.40
N SER A 118 8.81 5.10 12.55
CA SER A 118 8.78 6.01 13.72
C SER A 118 9.49 7.33 13.41
N ASN A 119 10.65 7.29 12.74
CA ASN A 119 11.35 8.51 12.34
C ASN A 119 10.54 9.32 11.33
N LEU A 120 9.95 8.66 10.32
CA LEU A 120 9.13 9.31 9.31
C LEU A 120 7.86 9.93 9.91
N ARG A 121 7.25 9.25 10.89
CA ARG A 121 6.06 9.73 11.60
C ARG A 121 6.38 10.94 12.48
N ASN A 122 7.51 10.91 13.19
CA ASN A 122 7.96 12.05 13.97
C ASN A 122 8.27 13.26 13.07
N GLU A 123 9.00 13.05 11.98
CA GLU A 123 9.31 14.14 11.04
C GLU A 123 8.06 14.72 10.38
N LEU A 124 7.10 13.88 9.98
CA LEU A 124 5.83 14.34 9.44
C LEU A 124 5.05 15.15 10.50
N PHE A 125 4.99 14.67 11.73
CA PHE A 125 4.31 15.36 12.83
C PHE A 125 4.96 16.71 13.18
N ASP A 126 6.30 16.74 13.25
CA ASP A 126 7.06 17.95 13.49
C ASP A 126 6.81 18.96 12.36
N ARG A 127 6.83 18.53 11.10
CA ARG A 127 6.55 19.41 9.97
C ARG A 127 5.14 19.96 9.99
N MET A 128 4.14 19.15 10.30
CA MET A 128 2.76 19.58 10.39
C MET A 128 2.58 20.74 11.39
N GLN A 129 3.28 20.74 12.52
CA GLN A 129 3.17 21.82 13.51
C GLN A 129 3.57 23.21 12.99
N TYR A 130 4.42 23.28 11.96
CA TYR A 130 4.91 24.53 11.39
C TYR A 130 4.34 24.81 9.98
N LEU A 131 3.35 24.05 9.52
CA LEU A 131 2.70 24.34 8.25
C LEU A 131 1.79 25.57 8.35
N PRO A 132 1.76 26.43 7.32
CA PRO A 132 0.92 27.62 7.34
C PRO A 132 -0.56 27.26 7.45
N LEU A 133 -1.34 28.10 8.15
CA LEU A 133 -2.79 27.95 8.30
C LEU A 133 -3.53 27.71 6.97
N GLN A 134 -3.08 28.36 5.88
CA GLN A 134 -3.64 28.16 4.54
C GLN A 134 -3.62 26.69 4.09
N PHE A 135 -2.61 25.92 4.50
CA PHE A 135 -2.53 24.50 4.18
C PHE A 135 -3.69 23.72 4.82
N TYR A 136 -4.05 24.05 6.07
CA TYR A 136 -5.14 23.41 6.80
C TYR A 136 -6.51 23.84 6.29
N ASP A 137 -6.67 25.10 5.87
CA ASP A 137 -7.92 25.59 5.30
C ASP A 137 -8.20 25.00 3.90
N THR A 138 -7.16 24.60 3.17
CA THR A 138 -7.27 24.05 1.81
C THR A 138 -7.37 22.53 1.77
N HIS A 139 -7.02 21.82 2.85
CA HIS A 139 -7.03 20.37 2.93
C HIS A 139 -8.07 19.86 3.93
N GLN A 140 -8.78 18.80 3.57
CA GLN A 140 -9.71 18.16 4.50
C GLN A 140 -8.93 17.45 5.62
N HIS A 141 -9.35 17.65 6.89
CA HIS A 141 -8.73 16.99 8.04
C HIS A 141 -8.63 15.46 7.88
N GLY A 142 -9.62 14.83 7.23
CA GLY A 142 -9.61 13.38 6.96
C GLY A 142 -8.51 12.92 6.00
N ASP A 143 -8.13 13.75 5.01
CA ASP A 143 -7.03 13.45 4.08
C ASP A 143 -5.69 13.46 4.82
N LEU A 144 -5.47 14.46 5.68
CA LEU A 144 -4.27 14.54 6.51
C LEU A 144 -4.15 13.35 7.48
N MET A 145 -5.25 12.95 8.12
CA MET A 145 -5.28 11.77 8.98
C MET A 145 -4.99 10.48 8.19
N SER A 146 -5.54 10.32 6.98
CA SER A 146 -5.26 9.16 6.13
C SER A 146 -3.80 9.08 5.71
N ARG A 147 -3.12 10.22 5.48
CA ARG A 147 -1.68 10.24 5.19
C ARG A 147 -0.85 9.81 6.42
N PHE A 148 -1.29 10.19 7.61
CA PHE A 148 -0.61 9.84 8.86
C PHE A 148 -0.79 8.36 9.26
N THR A 149 -1.92 7.75 8.90
CA THR A 149 -2.25 6.35 9.20
C THR A 149 -2.04 5.46 7.98
N ASN A 150 -3.00 5.44 7.05
CA ASN A 150 -3.07 4.48 5.94
C ASN A 150 -1.84 4.51 5.03
N ASP A 151 -1.37 5.69 4.64
CA ASP A 151 -0.18 5.79 3.76
C ASP A 151 1.07 5.32 4.49
N MET A 152 1.19 5.70 5.77
CA MET A 152 2.31 5.30 6.62
C MET A 152 2.33 3.78 6.86
N ASP A 153 1.17 3.17 7.07
CA ASP A 153 1.00 1.72 7.22
C ASP A 153 1.30 0.99 5.90
N THR A 154 0.89 1.55 4.76
CA THR A 154 1.21 0.98 3.44
C THR A 154 2.73 0.98 3.19
N VAL A 155 3.41 2.07 3.55
CA VAL A 155 4.89 2.14 3.49
C VAL A 155 5.52 1.15 4.47
N SER A 156 4.98 1.04 5.70
CA SER A 156 5.42 0.08 6.70
C SER A 156 5.33 -1.36 6.19
N ASP A 157 4.19 -1.74 5.60
CA ASP A 157 3.96 -3.08 5.06
C ASP A 157 4.94 -3.42 3.92
N ALA A 158 5.22 -2.46 3.04
CA ALA A 158 6.18 -2.67 1.97
C ALA A 158 7.62 -2.85 2.49
N LEU A 159 8.01 -2.08 3.52
CA LEU A 159 9.30 -2.21 4.18
C LEU A 159 9.44 -3.53 4.95
N ASN A 160 8.38 -3.98 5.62
CA ASN A 160 8.38 -5.22 6.39
C ASN A 160 8.37 -6.47 5.48
N ASN A 161 7.47 -6.49 4.51
CA ASN A 161 7.12 -7.72 3.78
C ASN A 161 7.50 -7.65 2.31
N SER A 162 7.11 -6.60 1.59
CA SER A 162 7.19 -6.61 0.11
C SER A 162 8.61 -6.62 -0.43
N ILE A 163 9.49 -5.76 0.07
CA ILE A 163 10.88 -5.67 -0.39
C ILE A 163 11.63 -6.98 -0.07
N THR A 164 11.49 -7.45 1.17
CA THR A 164 12.08 -8.70 1.64
C THR A 164 11.60 -9.89 0.80
N GLN A 165 10.29 -10.01 0.60
CA GLN A 165 9.71 -11.11 -0.15
C GLN A 165 10.17 -11.08 -1.61
N LEU A 166 10.25 -9.91 -2.25
CA LEU A 166 10.79 -9.80 -3.61
C LEU A 166 12.22 -10.32 -3.71
N LEU A 167 13.08 -10.03 -2.73
CA LEU A 167 14.44 -10.55 -2.68
C LEU A 167 14.45 -12.07 -2.48
N ILE A 168 13.68 -12.58 -1.51
CA ILE A 168 13.55 -14.03 -1.24
C ILE A 168 13.05 -14.76 -2.49
N SER A 169 11.95 -14.30 -3.11
CA SER A 169 11.35 -14.92 -4.29
C SER A 169 12.31 -14.89 -5.48
N SER A 170 13.06 -13.80 -5.67
CA SER A 170 14.06 -13.70 -6.76
C SER A 170 15.24 -14.65 -6.56
N ILE A 171 15.83 -14.69 -5.36
CA ILE A 171 16.96 -15.59 -5.04
C ILE A 171 16.51 -17.05 -5.08
N THR A 172 15.32 -17.35 -4.55
CA THR A 172 14.75 -18.70 -4.61
C THR A 172 14.50 -19.13 -6.04
N LEU A 173 13.93 -18.25 -6.88
CA LEU A 173 13.70 -18.54 -8.30
C LEU A 173 15.02 -18.84 -9.03
N LEU A 174 16.02 -17.99 -8.89
CA LEU A 174 17.32 -18.18 -9.52
C LEU A 174 18.05 -19.42 -8.99
N GLY A 175 18.03 -19.64 -7.67
CA GLY A 175 18.68 -20.77 -7.02
C GLY A 175 18.03 -22.11 -7.36
N THR A 176 16.70 -22.17 -7.36
CA THR A 176 15.97 -23.37 -7.80
C THR A 176 16.22 -23.67 -9.27
N LEU A 177 16.19 -22.67 -10.16
CA LEU A 177 16.48 -22.85 -11.59
C LEU A 177 17.90 -23.38 -11.81
N ALA A 178 18.90 -22.79 -11.14
CA ALA A 178 20.28 -23.24 -11.24
C ALA A 178 20.45 -24.70 -10.78
N LEU A 179 19.85 -25.08 -9.64
CA LEU A 179 19.89 -26.45 -9.13
C LEU A 179 19.12 -27.44 -10.00
N MET A 180 17.99 -27.04 -10.58
CA MET A 180 17.25 -27.88 -11.52
C MET A 180 18.09 -28.21 -12.75
N VAL A 181 18.72 -27.19 -13.36
CA VAL A 181 19.59 -27.37 -14.52
C VAL A 181 20.82 -28.22 -14.17
N TYR A 182 21.39 -28.02 -12.99
CA TYR A 182 22.51 -28.83 -12.48
C TYR A 182 22.15 -30.30 -12.26
N ILE A 183 20.94 -30.60 -11.74
CA ILE A 183 20.49 -31.98 -11.50
C ILE A 183 20.16 -32.69 -12.82
N SER A 184 19.34 -32.07 -13.67
CA SER A 184 18.96 -32.66 -14.96
C SER A 184 18.51 -31.58 -15.94
N PRO A 185 19.29 -31.31 -17.01
CA PRO A 185 18.90 -30.39 -18.07
C PRO A 185 17.61 -30.81 -18.79
N ILE A 186 17.40 -32.12 -18.98
CA ILE A 186 16.25 -32.67 -19.71
C ILE A 186 14.94 -32.38 -18.97
N LEU A 187 14.91 -32.68 -17.66
CA LEU A 187 13.73 -32.41 -16.84
C LEU A 187 13.50 -30.90 -16.66
N SER A 188 14.58 -30.12 -16.64
CA SER A 188 14.51 -28.66 -16.55
C SER A 188 13.82 -28.04 -17.76
N ILE A 189 14.04 -28.54 -18.97
CA ILE A 189 13.34 -28.06 -20.17
C ILE A 189 11.83 -28.27 -20.05
N ILE A 190 11.40 -29.44 -19.55
CA ILE A 190 9.97 -29.74 -19.33
C ILE A 190 9.37 -28.73 -18.34
N ALA A 191 10.05 -28.51 -17.21
CA ALA A 191 9.61 -27.54 -16.21
C ALA A 191 9.59 -26.11 -16.76
N LEU A 192 10.59 -25.73 -17.57
CA LEU A 192 10.72 -24.39 -18.16
C LEU A 192 9.61 -24.12 -19.19
N ILE A 193 9.20 -25.13 -19.97
CA ILE A 193 8.09 -25.03 -20.93
C ILE A 193 6.74 -24.81 -20.22
N MET A 194 6.57 -25.33 -19.00
CA MET A 194 5.35 -25.09 -18.22
C MET A 194 5.21 -23.64 -17.74
N ILE A 195 6.31 -22.88 -17.65
CA ILE A 195 6.30 -21.47 -17.22
C ILE A 195 5.55 -20.56 -18.20
N PRO A 196 5.89 -20.46 -19.50
CA PRO A 196 5.15 -19.60 -20.43
C PRO A 196 3.68 -20.01 -20.52
N LEU A 197 3.36 -21.30 -20.38
CA LEU A 197 1.97 -21.76 -20.30
C LEU A 197 1.26 -21.25 -19.04
N MET A 198 1.90 -21.34 -17.86
CA MET A 198 1.40 -20.74 -16.61
C MET A 198 1.17 -19.24 -16.76
N LEU A 199 2.16 -18.50 -17.27
CA LEU A 199 2.08 -17.05 -17.45
C LEU A 199 0.99 -16.64 -18.45
N TYR A 200 0.84 -17.39 -19.54
CA TYR A 200 -0.20 -17.16 -20.54
C TYR A 200 -1.60 -17.31 -19.94
N LEU A 201 -1.84 -18.42 -19.23
CA LEU A 201 -3.11 -18.66 -18.56
C LEU A 201 -3.39 -17.64 -17.45
N ALA A 202 -2.38 -17.29 -16.65
CA ALA A 202 -2.48 -16.24 -15.65
C ALA A 202 -2.88 -14.90 -16.28
N LYS A 203 -2.26 -14.53 -17.41
CA LYS A 203 -2.59 -13.28 -18.14
C LYS A 203 -4.04 -13.26 -18.63
N LEU A 204 -4.55 -14.38 -19.15
CA LEU A 204 -5.95 -14.49 -19.58
C LEU A 204 -6.93 -14.24 -18.41
N ILE A 205 -6.66 -14.85 -17.25
CA ILE A 205 -7.48 -14.70 -16.04
C ILE A 205 -7.36 -13.29 -15.48
N ILE A 206 -6.15 -12.74 -15.36
CA ILE A 206 -5.90 -11.38 -14.85
C ILE A 206 -6.67 -10.35 -15.67
N ASN A 207 -6.67 -10.46 -17.00
CA ASN A 207 -7.38 -9.50 -17.86
C ASN A 207 -8.89 -9.54 -17.65
N LYS A 208 -9.48 -10.74 -17.50
CA LYS A 208 -10.91 -10.88 -17.15
C LYS A 208 -11.19 -10.37 -15.74
N SER A 209 -10.38 -10.79 -14.77
CA SER A 209 -10.49 -10.38 -13.37
C SER A 209 -10.49 -8.86 -13.24
N LYS A 210 -9.51 -8.15 -13.85
CA LYS A 210 -9.45 -6.68 -13.85
C LYS A 210 -10.74 -6.02 -14.35
N ARG A 211 -11.31 -6.51 -15.44
CA ARG A 211 -12.56 -5.97 -16.01
C ARG A 211 -13.74 -6.13 -15.04
N PHE A 212 -13.91 -7.31 -14.45
CA PHE A 212 -15.01 -7.56 -13.51
C PHE A 212 -14.79 -6.88 -12.15
N PHE A 213 -13.55 -6.78 -11.70
CA PHE A 213 -13.20 -6.08 -10.46
C PHE A 213 -13.48 -4.57 -10.58
N ALA A 214 -13.18 -3.96 -11.72
CA ALA A 214 -13.56 -2.56 -11.99
C ALA A 214 -15.09 -2.36 -11.99
N ALA A 215 -15.84 -3.29 -12.60
CA ALA A 215 -17.30 -3.24 -12.58
C ALA A 215 -17.88 -3.45 -11.16
N ASN A 216 -17.28 -4.35 -10.38
CA ASN A 216 -17.62 -4.55 -8.97
C ASN A 216 -17.37 -3.29 -8.14
N GLN A 217 -16.22 -2.65 -8.30
CA GLN A 217 -15.88 -1.42 -7.57
C GLN A 217 -16.84 -0.28 -7.91
N ALA A 218 -17.25 -0.15 -9.19
CA ALA A 218 -18.23 0.83 -9.60
C ALA A 218 -19.63 0.57 -8.99
N ALA A 219 -20.09 -0.68 -9.01
CA ALA A 219 -21.37 -1.06 -8.41
C ALA A 219 -21.36 -0.84 -6.87
N LEU A 220 -20.25 -1.20 -6.21
CA LEU A 220 -20.06 -0.99 -4.78
C LEU A 220 -20.06 0.50 -4.42
N GLY A 221 -19.39 1.32 -5.23
CA GLY A 221 -19.38 2.78 -5.04
C GLY A 221 -20.78 3.39 -5.16
N ASN A 222 -21.59 2.95 -6.13
CA ASN A 222 -22.97 3.42 -6.27
C ASN A 222 -23.84 3.00 -5.09
N ALA A 223 -23.72 1.74 -4.63
CA ALA A 223 -24.47 1.25 -3.48
C ALA A 223 -24.08 1.99 -2.19
N ASN A 224 -22.78 2.18 -1.94
CA ASN A 224 -22.30 2.93 -0.77
C ASN A 224 -22.68 4.41 -0.83
N GLY A 225 -22.60 5.04 -2.01
CA GLY A 225 -23.03 6.43 -2.19
C GLY A 225 -24.52 6.61 -1.89
N TYR A 226 -25.34 5.67 -2.35
CA TYR A 226 -26.77 5.64 -2.04
C TYR A 226 -27.04 5.50 -0.53
N VAL A 227 -26.34 4.56 0.13
CA VAL A 227 -26.45 4.38 1.58
C VAL A 227 -26.06 5.64 2.33
N GLU A 228 -24.95 6.29 1.95
CA GLU A 228 -24.48 7.53 2.59
C GLU A 228 -25.51 8.66 2.47
N GLU A 229 -26.11 8.84 1.28
CA GLU A 229 -27.13 9.85 1.03
C GLU A 229 -28.42 9.57 1.82
N MET A 230 -28.89 8.32 1.85
CA MET A 230 -30.10 7.94 2.56
C MET A 230 -29.95 8.01 4.08
N ILE A 231 -28.78 7.64 4.62
CA ILE A 231 -28.50 7.72 6.06
C ILE A 231 -28.34 9.18 6.50
N SER A 232 -27.61 10.00 5.73
CA SER A 232 -27.49 11.43 5.99
C SER A 232 -28.84 12.14 5.89
N GLY A 233 -29.65 11.74 4.90
CA GLY A 233 -30.99 12.24 4.63
C GLY A 233 -32.12 11.54 5.39
N GLN A 234 -31.84 10.70 6.39
CA GLN A 234 -32.83 9.81 7.00
C GLN A 234 -34.09 10.54 7.53
N LYS A 235 -33.92 11.77 8.05
CA LYS A 235 -35.03 12.59 8.53
C LYS A 235 -35.99 12.95 7.41
N VAL A 236 -35.46 13.28 6.24
CA VAL A 236 -36.25 13.59 5.03
C VAL A 236 -36.99 12.34 4.59
N VAL A 237 -36.31 11.19 4.49
CA VAL A 237 -36.94 9.92 4.11
C VAL A 237 -38.11 9.58 5.04
N LYS A 238 -37.93 9.75 6.35
CA LYS A 238 -38.97 9.49 7.37
C LYS A 238 -40.14 10.46 7.31
N VAL A 239 -39.87 11.77 7.13
CA VAL A 239 -40.92 12.79 7.07
C VAL A 239 -41.79 12.63 5.82
N PHE A 240 -41.21 12.23 4.70
CA PHE A 240 -41.93 12.01 3.45
C PHE A 240 -42.48 10.58 3.28
N GLY A 241 -42.22 9.66 4.24
CA GLY A 241 -42.71 8.28 4.18
C GLY A 241 -42.14 7.47 3.00
N HIS A 242 -40.91 7.75 2.59
CA HIS A 242 -40.26 7.17 1.41
C HIS A 242 -39.39 5.93 1.72
N GLU A 243 -39.58 5.26 2.86
CA GLU A 243 -38.75 4.12 3.24
C GLU A 243 -38.82 2.97 2.23
N ASN A 244 -40.03 2.61 1.78
CA ASN A 244 -40.21 1.50 0.85
C ASN A 244 -39.56 1.79 -0.51
N ALA A 245 -39.70 3.02 -1.01
CA ALA A 245 -39.06 3.44 -2.26
C ALA A 245 -37.53 3.43 -2.13
N ALA A 246 -37.00 3.81 -0.96
CA ALA A 246 -35.58 3.79 -0.72
C ALA A 246 -35.02 2.37 -0.64
N ILE A 247 -35.75 1.45 0.00
CA ILE A 247 -35.42 0.03 0.06
C ILE A 247 -35.44 -0.60 -1.34
N GLU A 248 -36.45 -0.32 -2.15
CA GLU A 248 -36.56 -0.85 -3.52
C GLU A 248 -35.39 -0.40 -4.41
N GLN A 249 -35.01 0.88 -4.34
CA GLN A 249 -33.84 1.39 -5.06
C GLN A 249 -32.54 0.74 -4.57
N PHE A 250 -32.39 0.57 -3.25
CA PHE A 250 -31.24 -0.14 -2.69
C PHE A 250 -31.19 -1.60 -3.15
N GLU A 251 -32.32 -2.31 -3.20
CA GLU A 251 -32.39 -3.70 -3.68
C GLU A 251 -31.93 -3.82 -5.13
N GLN A 252 -32.32 -2.89 -6.00
CA GLN A 252 -31.84 -2.86 -7.39
C GLN A 252 -30.32 -2.68 -7.48
N LEU A 253 -29.77 -1.72 -6.72
CA LEU A 253 -28.33 -1.48 -6.65
C LEU A 253 -27.59 -2.69 -6.07
N ASN A 254 -28.13 -3.30 -5.02
CA ASN A 254 -27.57 -4.46 -4.35
C ASN A 254 -27.59 -5.70 -5.25
N GLN A 255 -28.63 -5.88 -6.07
CA GLN A 255 -28.69 -6.98 -7.04
C GLN A 255 -27.64 -6.80 -8.14
N VAL A 256 -27.43 -5.58 -8.65
CA VAL A 256 -26.34 -5.28 -9.59
C VAL A 256 -24.99 -5.56 -8.94
N LEU A 257 -24.78 -5.09 -7.70
CA LEU A 257 -23.57 -5.37 -6.94
C LEU A 257 -23.34 -6.87 -6.80
N ARG A 258 -24.35 -7.65 -6.41
CA ARG A 258 -24.28 -9.11 -6.28
C ARG A 258 -23.82 -9.77 -7.59
N GLU A 259 -24.39 -9.40 -8.73
CA GLU A 259 -24.01 -9.98 -10.02
C GLU A 259 -22.57 -9.65 -10.42
N LYS A 260 -22.15 -8.38 -10.23
CA LYS A 260 -20.78 -7.96 -10.57
C LYS A 260 -19.76 -8.55 -9.60
N ALA A 261 -20.06 -8.55 -8.31
CA ALA A 261 -19.23 -9.13 -7.25
C ALA A 261 -19.03 -10.62 -7.45
N THR A 262 -20.09 -11.36 -7.76
CA THR A 262 -20.01 -12.81 -8.03
C THR A 262 -19.06 -13.09 -9.20
N LYS A 263 -19.19 -12.36 -10.31
CA LYS A 263 -18.29 -12.51 -11.47
C LYS A 263 -16.85 -12.13 -11.13
N ALA A 264 -16.64 -11.02 -10.41
CA ALA A 264 -15.31 -10.58 -10.00
C ALA A 264 -14.63 -11.62 -9.11
N GLN A 265 -15.34 -12.11 -8.09
CA GLN A 265 -14.81 -13.09 -7.15
C GLN A 265 -14.60 -14.46 -7.78
N PHE A 266 -15.45 -14.87 -8.73
CA PHE A 266 -15.26 -16.11 -9.49
C PHE A 266 -13.94 -16.07 -10.27
N TYR A 267 -13.70 -15.03 -11.08
CA TYR A 267 -12.46 -14.94 -11.86
C TYR A 267 -11.22 -14.73 -10.98
N SER A 268 -11.32 -13.98 -9.89
CA SER A 268 -10.21 -13.81 -8.94
C SER A 268 -9.90 -15.14 -8.21
N GLY A 269 -10.94 -15.84 -7.75
CA GLY A 269 -10.83 -17.10 -7.03
C GLY A 269 -10.31 -18.26 -7.88
N MET A 270 -10.55 -18.25 -9.19
CA MET A 270 -10.02 -19.26 -10.12
C MET A 270 -8.49 -19.27 -10.24
N MET A 271 -7.80 -18.18 -9.87
CA MET A 271 -6.35 -18.06 -10.05
C MET A 271 -5.60 -19.12 -9.24
N MET A 272 -5.91 -19.27 -7.94
CA MET A 272 -5.17 -20.19 -7.07
C MET A 272 -5.34 -21.66 -7.49
N PRO A 273 -6.55 -22.21 -7.71
CA PRO A 273 -6.71 -23.59 -8.16
C PRO A 273 -6.05 -23.85 -9.52
N LEU A 274 -6.10 -22.89 -10.45
CA LEU A 274 -5.50 -23.05 -11.77
C LEU A 274 -3.97 -23.11 -11.70
N MET A 275 -3.35 -22.24 -10.91
CA MET A 275 -1.90 -22.27 -10.68
C MET A 275 -1.47 -23.53 -9.91
N ALA A 276 -2.24 -23.95 -8.90
CA ALA A 276 -1.98 -25.17 -8.14
C ALA A 276 -2.06 -26.42 -9.05
N ASN A 277 -3.11 -26.53 -9.86
CA ASN A 277 -3.24 -27.62 -10.83
C ASN A 277 -2.14 -27.61 -11.87
N MET A 278 -1.69 -26.45 -12.33
CA MET A 278 -0.57 -26.38 -13.28
C MET A 278 0.74 -26.87 -12.66
N SER A 279 0.97 -26.56 -11.37
CA SER A 279 2.09 -27.12 -10.60
C SER A 279 1.97 -28.65 -10.46
N THR A 280 0.77 -29.17 -10.21
CA THR A 280 0.51 -30.62 -10.14
C THR A 280 0.71 -31.31 -11.50
N ILE A 281 0.28 -30.71 -12.61
CA ILE A 281 0.53 -31.24 -13.96
C ILE A 281 2.03 -31.24 -14.25
N ASN A 282 2.73 -30.17 -13.91
CA ASN A 282 4.19 -30.10 -14.04
C ASN A 282 4.87 -31.22 -13.22
N TYR A 283 4.43 -31.43 -11.98
CA TYR A 283 4.92 -32.53 -11.14
C TYR A 283 4.66 -33.91 -11.77
N ALA A 284 3.47 -34.14 -12.32
CA ALA A 284 3.14 -35.41 -12.98
C ALA A 284 4.00 -35.66 -14.23
N LEU A 285 4.11 -34.66 -15.12
CA LEU A 285 4.93 -34.75 -16.34
C LEU A 285 6.40 -35.00 -16.02
N THR A 286 6.95 -34.27 -15.04
CA THR A 286 8.33 -34.44 -14.60
C THR A 286 8.55 -35.79 -13.89
N THR A 287 7.55 -36.32 -13.19
CA THR A 287 7.60 -37.67 -12.61
C THR A 287 7.65 -38.75 -13.69
N ILE A 288 6.79 -38.65 -14.71
CA ILE A 288 6.76 -39.62 -15.83
C ILE A 288 8.07 -39.57 -16.61
N ALA A 289 8.49 -38.39 -17.05
CA ALA A 289 9.73 -38.23 -17.81
C ALA A 289 10.96 -38.61 -16.97
N GLY A 290 10.96 -38.27 -15.69
CA GLY A 290 12.01 -38.61 -14.75
C GLY A 290 12.10 -40.11 -14.50
N GLY A 291 10.96 -40.79 -14.33
CA GLY A 291 10.91 -42.25 -14.21
C GLY A 291 11.47 -42.96 -15.45
N ILE A 292 11.12 -42.48 -16.65
CA ILE A 292 11.71 -42.99 -17.90
C ILE A 292 13.23 -42.76 -17.92
N LEU A 293 13.71 -41.59 -17.46
CA LEU A 293 15.13 -41.27 -17.43
C LEU A 293 15.93 -42.15 -16.44
N VAL A 294 15.33 -42.48 -15.29
CA VAL A 294 15.90 -43.41 -14.31
C VAL A 294 16.08 -44.81 -14.92
N ILE A 295 15.07 -45.30 -15.65
CA ILE A 295 15.09 -46.64 -16.26
C ILE A 295 16.03 -46.71 -17.48
N THR A 296 16.01 -45.68 -18.34
CA THR A 296 16.68 -45.72 -19.65
C THR A 296 18.11 -45.19 -19.65
N ARG A 297 18.40 -44.16 -18.86
CA ARG A 297 19.70 -43.44 -18.88
C ARG A 297 20.46 -43.53 -17.57
N GLY A 298 20.00 -44.35 -16.62
CA GLY A 298 20.66 -44.52 -15.32
C GLY A 298 20.64 -43.26 -14.46
N PHE A 299 19.65 -42.38 -14.63
CA PHE A 299 19.46 -41.24 -13.74
C PHE A 299 19.16 -41.72 -12.33
N ASP A 300 19.69 -41.03 -11.32
CA ASP A 300 19.57 -41.48 -9.94
C ASP A 300 18.21 -41.14 -9.32
N LEU A 301 17.69 -42.07 -8.52
CA LEU A 301 16.38 -41.93 -7.87
C LEU A 301 16.32 -40.72 -6.93
N GLY A 302 17.42 -40.47 -6.20
CA GLY A 302 17.54 -39.29 -5.35
C GLY A 302 17.45 -37.97 -6.14
N GLY A 303 18.07 -37.90 -7.31
CA GLY A 303 18.02 -36.75 -8.20
C GLY A 303 16.61 -36.46 -8.68
N LEU A 304 15.83 -37.51 -8.98
CA LEU A 304 14.42 -37.37 -9.32
C LEU A 304 13.62 -36.78 -8.15
N THR A 305 13.78 -37.30 -6.93
CA THR A 305 13.03 -36.78 -5.77
C THR A 305 13.35 -35.33 -5.44
N ALA A 306 14.63 -34.93 -5.48
CA ALA A 306 15.05 -33.55 -5.27
C ALA A 306 14.49 -32.64 -6.38
N PHE A 307 14.54 -33.08 -7.64
CA PHE A 307 13.97 -32.35 -8.77
C PHE A 307 12.47 -32.13 -8.63
N LEU A 308 11.74 -33.18 -8.23
CA LEU A 308 10.29 -33.12 -8.00
C LEU A 308 9.92 -32.11 -6.90
N GLN A 309 10.76 -31.93 -5.88
CA GLN A 309 10.53 -30.87 -4.89
C GLN A 309 10.77 -29.47 -5.42
N TYR A 310 11.81 -29.25 -6.22
CA TYR A 310 12.01 -27.95 -6.87
C TYR A 310 10.90 -27.62 -7.86
N ALA A 311 10.40 -28.62 -8.61
CA ALA A 311 9.30 -28.45 -9.56
C ALA A 311 8.02 -27.90 -8.91
N ARG A 312 7.71 -28.30 -7.66
CA ARG A 312 6.58 -27.74 -6.90
C ARG A 312 6.83 -26.32 -6.41
N GLN A 313 8.07 -26.05 -5.97
CA GLN A 313 8.43 -24.75 -5.41
C GLN A 313 8.48 -23.64 -6.46
N PHE A 314 8.80 -23.99 -7.71
CA PHE A 314 9.00 -23.05 -8.81
C PHE A 314 7.77 -22.17 -9.12
N GLY A 315 6.54 -22.68 -8.93
CA GLY A 315 5.31 -21.94 -9.24
C GLY A 315 4.97 -20.83 -8.23
N ARG A 316 5.47 -20.89 -6.99
CA ARG A 316 5.12 -19.93 -5.93
C ARG A 316 5.77 -18.54 -6.11
N PRO A 317 7.09 -18.42 -6.34
CA PRO A 317 7.76 -17.14 -6.50
C PRO A 317 7.13 -16.23 -7.57
N VAL A 318 6.61 -16.81 -8.65
CA VAL A 318 5.97 -16.05 -9.74
C VAL A 318 4.73 -15.29 -9.25
N ASN A 319 3.90 -15.93 -8.43
CA ASN A 319 2.72 -15.31 -7.84
C ASN A 319 3.11 -14.26 -6.80
N GLU A 320 4.12 -14.54 -5.99
CA GLU A 320 4.64 -13.61 -4.98
C GLU A 320 5.19 -12.34 -5.63
N ILE A 321 5.98 -12.43 -6.70
CA ILE A 321 6.49 -11.24 -7.42
C ILE A 321 5.35 -10.35 -7.90
N SER A 322 4.27 -10.95 -8.43
CA SER A 322 3.12 -10.21 -8.95
C SER A 322 2.33 -9.50 -7.84
N SER A 323 2.12 -10.14 -6.69
CA SER A 323 1.41 -9.51 -5.57
C SER A 323 2.25 -8.42 -4.93
N GLN A 324 3.55 -8.65 -4.73
CA GLN A 324 4.44 -7.68 -4.10
C GLN A 324 4.70 -6.46 -4.98
N TYR A 325 4.63 -6.59 -6.32
CA TYR A 325 4.68 -5.43 -7.21
C TYR A 325 3.53 -4.44 -6.97
N ASN A 326 2.31 -4.93 -6.75
CA ASN A 326 1.16 -4.07 -6.46
C ASN A 326 1.31 -3.38 -5.10
N SER A 327 1.74 -4.12 -4.07
CA SER A 327 2.00 -3.55 -2.74
C SER A 327 3.10 -2.50 -2.78
N LEU A 328 4.18 -2.75 -3.53
CA LEU A 328 5.26 -1.79 -3.72
C LEU A 328 4.76 -0.52 -4.41
N GLN A 329 3.91 -0.62 -5.44
CA GLN A 329 3.31 0.56 -6.07
C GLN A 329 2.45 1.37 -5.11
N ALA A 330 1.62 0.71 -4.30
CA ALA A 330 0.79 1.38 -3.31
C ALA A 330 1.63 2.14 -2.27
N ALA A 331 2.72 1.51 -1.80
CA ALA A 331 3.65 2.13 -0.87
C ALA A 331 4.40 3.32 -1.48
N LEU A 332 4.81 3.24 -2.74
CA LEU A 332 5.44 4.38 -3.42
C LEU A 332 4.48 5.57 -3.56
N ALA A 333 3.21 5.33 -3.90
CA ALA A 333 2.20 6.38 -3.95
C ALA A 333 1.90 6.99 -2.57
N GLY A 334 1.85 6.17 -1.52
CA GLY A 334 1.71 6.66 -0.14
C GLY A 334 2.92 7.49 0.31
N ALA A 335 4.14 7.02 -0.01
CA ALA A 335 5.37 7.74 0.29
C ALA A 335 5.45 9.09 -0.46
N GLU A 336 5.04 9.16 -1.73
CA GLU A 336 4.95 10.42 -2.46
C GLU A 336 4.03 11.43 -1.76
N ARG A 337 2.86 11.00 -1.29
CA ARG A 337 1.93 11.87 -0.55
C ARG A 337 2.49 12.34 0.80
N ILE A 338 3.18 11.46 1.52
CA ILE A 338 3.84 11.82 2.79
C ILE A 338 4.95 12.84 2.53
N PHE A 339 5.81 12.59 1.54
CA PHE A 339 6.91 13.50 1.22
C PHE A 339 6.43 14.84 0.67
N ALA A 340 5.31 14.88 -0.05
CA ALA A 340 4.70 16.14 -0.47
C ALA A 340 4.32 17.03 0.71
N VAL A 341 3.86 16.46 1.83
CA VAL A 341 3.57 17.22 3.06
C VAL A 341 4.87 17.66 3.74
N ILE A 342 5.84 16.75 3.89
CA ILE A 342 7.14 17.04 4.52
C ILE A 342 7.92 18.14 3.77
N ASP A 343 7.79 18.17 2.44
CA ASP A 343 8.47 19.13 1.55
C ASP A 343 7.71 20.45 1.41
N THR A 344 6.51 20.56 1.99
CA THR A 344 5.78 21.84 2.01
C THR A 344 6.56 22.84 2.87
N ALA A 345 6.73 24.06 2.36
CA ALA A 345 7.48 25.09 3.05
C ALA A 345 6.79 25.44 4.39
N PRO A 346 7.53 25.53 5.50
CA PRO A 346 6.97 25.95 6.77
C PRO A 346 6.57 27.43 6.71
N GLU A 347 5.74 27.84 7.67
CA GLU A 347 5.44 29.25 7.90
C GLU A 347 6.75 30.00 8.19
N SER A 348 6.94 31.12 7.50
CA SER A 348 8.18 31.88 7.55
C SER A 348 8.31 32.60 8.89
N GLU A 349 9.30 32.24 9.69
CA GLU A 349 9.74 33.05 10.84
C GLU A 349 10.48 34.31 10.33
N THR A 350 9.76 35.27 9.77
CA THR A 350 10.30 36.61 9.44
C THR A 350 10.27 37.53 10.66
N VAL A 351 10.74 37.05 11.80
CA VAL A 351 10.89 37.88 13.00
C VAL A 351 12.36 37.92 13.37
N ASP A 352 12.91 39.13 13.45
CA ASP A 352 14.24 39.37 14.00
C ASP A 352 14.30 38.78 15.43
N PRO A 353 15.19 37.82 15.73
CA PRO A 353 15.31 37.23 17.07
C PRO A 353 15.60 38.25 18.17
N GLN A 354 16.08 39.45 17.83
CA GLN A 354 16.31 40.54 18.78
C GLN A 354 15.08 41.42 19.04
N ALA A 355 14.00 41.26 18.29
CA ALA A 355 12.73 41.94 18.54
C ALA A 355 11.97 41.21 19.66
N MET A 356 12.52 41.16 20.88
CA MET A 356 11.68 40.90 22.05
C MET A 356 10.70 42.06 22.19
N PRO A 357 9.38 41.83 22.14
CA PRO A 357 8.46 42.91 22.40
C PRO A 357 8.64 43.33 23.87
N ALA A 358 8.98 44.61 24.07
CA ALA A 358 8.77 45.29 25.33
C ALA A 358 7.33 45.03 25.81
N PRO A 359 7.03 45.09 27.13
CA PRO A 359 5.67 44.87 27.63
C PRO A 359 4.66 45.70 26.83
N VAL A 360 3.82 44.98 26.07
CA VAL A 360 2.92 45.59 25.09
C VAL A 360 1.72 46.18 25.81
N GLN A 361 1.41 47.45 25.58
CA GLN A 361 0.28 48.13 26.20
C GLN A 361 -1.08 47.73 25.58
N GLY A 362 -1.07 46.93 24.51
CA GLY A 362 -2.29 46.42 23.86
C GLY A 362 -2.97 47.42 22.91
N GLN A 363 -2.25 48.42 22.41
CA GLN A 363 -2.73 49.26 21.30
C GLN A 363 -2.57 48.51 19.97
N VAL A 364 -3.62 48.48 19.15
CA VAL A 364 -3.60 47.82 17.84
C VAL A 364 -4.08 48.80 16.78
N THR A 365 -3.26 49.03 15.76
CA THR A 365 -3.60 49.89 14.62
C THR A 365 -3.45 49.09 13.33
N LEU A 366 -4.51 49.05 12.52
CA LEU A 366 -4.55 48.55 11.15
C LEU A 366 -4.65 49.77 10.24
N SER A 367 -3.77 49.89 9.24
CA SER A 367 -3.76 51.01 8.30
C SER A 367 -3.80 50.51 6.85
N HIS A 368 -4.79 50.96 6.08
CA HIS A 368 -4.99 50.62 4.67
C HIS A 368 -4.91 49.12 4.35
N VAL A 369 -5.52 48.28 5.20
CA VAL A 369 -5.35 46.82 5.12
C VAL A 369 -6.28 46.22 4.07
N ASN A 370 -5.68 45.51 3.11
CA ASN A 370 -6.34 44.75 2.06
C ASN A 370 -6.02 43.26 2.23
N PHE A 371 -7.03 42.37 2.17
CA PHE A 371 -6.83 40.94 2.39
C PHE A 371 -7.74 40.07 1.53
N GLY A 372 -7.24 38.94 1.05
CA GLY A 372 -8.01 37.89 0.38
C GLY A 372 -7.32 36.53 0.51
N TYR A 373 -8.11 35.45 0.58
CA TYR A 373 -7.58 34.08 0.70
C TYR A 373 -6.97 33.55 -0.61
N VAL A 374 -7.39 34.11 -1.74
CA VAL A 374 -6.87 33.82 -3.08
C VAL A 374 -6.61 35.14 -3.79
N PRO A 375 -5.54 35.25 -4.61
CA PRO A 375 -5.12 36.51 -5.21
C PRO A 375 -6.21 37.21 -6.03
N GLU A 376 -7.10 36.43 -6.62
CA GLU A 376 -8.17 36.90 -7.52
C GLU A 376 -9.42 37.39 -6.77
N LYS A 377 -9.53 37.14 -5.46
CA LYS A 377 -10.73 37.48 -4.68
C LYS A 377 -10.37 38.12 -3.35
N GLN A 378 -10.40 39.44 -3.36
CA GLN A 378 -10.24 40.26 -2.17
C GLN A 378 -11.51 40.22 -1.30
N VAL A 379 -11.31 40.14 0.02
CA VAL A 379 -12.36 40.02 1.05
C VAL A 379 -12.40 41.27 1.93
N LEU A 380 -11.24 41.85 2.26
CA LEU A 380 -11.12 43.11 2.98
C LEU A 380 -10.59 44.18 2.04
N PHE A 381 -11.26 45.34 2.02
CA PHE A 381 -10.93 46.47 1.18
C PHE A 381 -10.64 47.67 2.07
N ASP A 382 -9.40 48.17 2.00
CA ASP A 382 -8.92 49.41 2.59
C ASP A 382 -9.40 49.65 4.04
N ILE A 383 -9.02 48.75 4.95
CA ILE A 383 -9.47 48.80 6.34
C ILE A 383 -8.49 49.59 7.21
N ASP A 384 -9.01 50.64 7.84
CA ASP A 384 -8.35 51.42 8.89
C ASP A 384 -9.07 51.21 10.23
N ILE A 385 -8.33 50.75 11.25
CA ILE A 385 -8.86 50.54 12.61
C ILE A 385 -7.79 50.97 13.62
N ASP A 386 -8.17 51.77 14.61
CA ASP A 386 -7.30 52.14 15.74
C ASP A 386 -7.98 51.74 17.07
N VAL A 387 -7.32 50.89 17.86
CA VAL A 387 -7.84 50.32 19.11
C VAL A 387 -6.96 50.73 20.27
N LYS A 388 -7.54 51.45 21.24
CA LYS A 388 -6.81 51.90 22.44
C LYS A 388 -6.73 50.80 23.51
N PRO A 389 -5.71 50.85 24.39
CA PRO A 389 -5.61 49.94 25.53
C PRO A 389 -6.90 49.87 26.36
N GLY A 390 -7.41 48.66 26.62
CA GLY A 390 -8.62 48.43 27.42
C GLY A 390 -9.95 48.67 26.68
N GLN A 391 -9.93 49.08 25.41
CA GLN A 391 -11.13 49.31 24.60
C GLN A 391 -11.70 47.99 24.07
N LYS A 392 -13.02 47.79 24.21
CA LYS A 392 -13.73 46.64 23.62
C LYS A 392 -14.37 47.06 22.30
N ILE A 393 -14.02 46.40 21.20
CA ILE A 393 -14.59 46.63 19.87
C ILE A 393 -15.36 45.38 19.45
N ALA A 394 -16.55 45.57 18.88
CA ALA A 394 -17.38 44.49 18.35
C ALA A 394 -17.45 44.58 16.82
N PHE A 395 -17.16 43.48 16.14
CA PHE A 395 -17.34 43.37 14.68
C PHE A 395 -18.77 42.93 14.35
N VAL A 396 -19.57 43.85 13.82
CA VAL A 396 -20.97 43.59 13.40
C VAL A 396 -21.08 43.65 11.87
N GLY A 397 -21.99 42.88 11.29
CA GLY A 397 -22.18 42.77 9.83
C GLY A 397 -22.97 41.52 9.44
N GLU A 398 -23.35 41.40 8.17
CA GLU A 398 -24.05 40.24 7.64
C GLU A 398 -23.11 39.03 7.47
N THR A 399 -23.67 37.82 7.35
CA THR A 399 -22.90 36.59 7.10
C THR A 399 -22.17 36.72 5.76
N GLY A 400 -20.83 36.64 5.77
CA GLY A 400 -20.01 36.88 4.58
C GLY A 400 -19.32 38.24 4.51
N ALA A 401 -19.61 39.18 5.41
CA ALA A 401 -18.95 40.50 5.49
C ALA A 401 -17.48 40.48 5.99
N GLY A 402 -16.84 39.30 6.06
CA GLY A 402 -15.44 39.15 6.47
C GLY A 402 -15.18 39.32 7.97
N LYS A 403 -16.18 39.14 8.86
CA LYS A 403 -16.01 39.23 10.33
C LYS A 403 -15.00 38.22 10.87
N ALA A 404 -15.16 36.95 10.50
CA ALA A 404 -14.23 35.88 10.87
C ALA A 404 -12.84 36.11 10.26
N SER A 405 -12.77 36.60 9.02
CA SER A 405 -11.51 36.91 8.34
C SER A 405 -10.76 38.09 8.98
N ARG A 406 -11.47 39.11 9.49
CA ARG A 406 -10.87 40.20 10.28
C ARG A 406 -10.29 39.72 11.59
N GLN A 407 -11.01 38.86 12.30
CA GLN A 407 -10.55 38.27 13.56
C GLN A 407 -9.33 37.36 13.34
N LEU A 408 -9.35 36.55 12.27
CA LEU A 408 -8.22 35.72 11.85
C LEU A 408 -7.02 36.56 11.40
N SER A 409 -7.23 37.66 10.65
CA SER A 409 -6.15 38.55 10.22
C SER A 409 -5.45 39.21 11.41
N ILE A 410 -6.22 39.68 12.40
CA ILE A 410 -5.66 40.23 13.65
C ILE A 410 -4.89 39.14 14.41
N CYS A 411 -5.38 37.90 14.44
CA CYS A 411 -4.70 36.78 15.09
C CYS A 411 -3.42 36.33 14.34
N CYS A 412 -3.44 36.33 13.00
CA CYS A 412 -2.27 36.06 12.14
C CYS A 412 -1.22 37.17 12.26
N LEU A 413 -1.62 38.44 12.22
CA LEU A 413 -0.74 39.60 12.45
C LEU A 413 -0.17 39.60 13.87
N ALA A 414 -0.97 39.22 14.87
CA ALA A 414 -0.50 39.07 16.24
C ALA A 414 0.46 37.88 16.41
N SER A 415 0.23 36.75 15.73
CA SER A 415 1.12 35.57 15.77
C SER A 415 2.39 35.72 14.94
N THR A 416 2.40 36.54 13.88
CA THR A 416 3.66 36.95 13.22
C THR A 416 4.50 37.91 14.07
N LEU A 417 3.94 38.47 15.16
CA LEU A 417 4.65 39.33 16.12
C LEU A 417 4.83 38.70 17.52
N CYS A 418 4.18 37.56 17.81
CA CYS A 418 4.21 36.91 19.12
C CYS A 418 4.58 35.42 19.03
N TYR A 419 5.64 35.06 19.77
CA TYR A 419 6.08 33.69 20.09
C TYR A 419 4.95 32.79 20.61
N PRO A 420 5.10 31.44 20.55
CA PRO A 420 4.02 30.49 20.74
C PRO A 420 3.58 30.49 22.21
N GLY A 421 2.36 30.93 22.47
CA GLY A 421 1.83 30.99 23.83
C GLY A 421 0.57 31.82 24.03
N ILE A 422 0.15 32.59 23.02
CA ILE A 422 -1.08 33.38 23.10
C ILE A 422 -2.18 32.65 22.32
N PHE A 423 -3.01 31.89 23.04
CA PHE A 423 -4.32 31.49 22.53
C PHE A 423 -5.23 32.72 22.56
N CYS A 424 -5.77 33.09 21.39
CA CYS A 424 -6.93 33.99 21.30
C CYS A 424 -8.23 33.26 21.64
#